data_AF-X0YK74-F1
#
_entry.id   AF-X0YK74-F1
#
_cell.length_a   1.000
_cell.length_b   1.000
_cell.length_c   1.000
_cell.angle_alpha   90.00
_cell.angle_beta   90.00
_cell.angle_gamma   90.00
#
_symmetry.space_group_name_H-M   'P 1'
#
loop_
_entity.id
_entity.type
_entity.pdbx_description
1 polymer ?
#
loop_
_entity_poly.entity_id
_entity_poly.type
_entity_poly.pdbx_seq_one_letter_code
_entity_poly.pdbx_strand_id
1 'polypeptide(L)'
;QMLLDLAAMEAEHEETFASMRQQLSDEERELRVFDPENEMALYLQAMANGHVFDPGKDLSEQLTGTETAEDILKLAINAEKDSIVFYLGLKDFVPAKAGKDKVEAIIKEEMGHIAVLNRRLPTLK
;
A
#
# COMPACT_ATOMS: atom_id res chain seq x y z
N GLN A 1 4.07 -2.56 21.16
CA GLN A 1 3.95 -1.11 20.95
C GLN A 1 4.19 -0.77 19.49
N MET A 2 5.43 -0.78 18.97
CA MET A 2 5.71 -0.42 17.57
C MET A 2 4.80 -1.04 16.49
N LEU A 3 4.54 -2.35 16.50
CA LEU A 3 3.62 -2.98 15.52
C LEU A 3 2.16 -2.52 15.67
N LEU A 4 1.73 -2.15 16.89
CA LEU A 4 0.40 -1.57 17.13
C LEU A 4 0.33 -0.12 16.64
N ASP A 5 1.44 0.62 16.77
CA ASP A 5 1.54 1.99 16.29
C ASP A 5 1.45 2.01 14.74
N LEU A 6 2.15 1.08 14.06
CA LEU A 6 2.03 0.88 12.61
C LEU A 6 0.60 0.50 12.21
N ALA A 7 -0.03 -0.45 12.91
CA ALA A 7 -1.40 -0.83 12.62
C ALA A 7 -2.42 0.33 12.74
N ALA A 8 -2.16 1.29 13.63
CA ALA A 8 -2.97 2.50 13.73
C ALA A 8 -2.78 3.43 12.52
N MET A 9 -1.54 3.58 12.04
CA MET A 9 -1.23 4.35 10.81
C MET A 9 -1.91 3.70 9.59
N GLU A 10 -1.89 2.37 9.48
CA GLU A 10 -2.59 1.65 8.40
C GLU A 10 -4.10 1.88 8.40
N ALA A 11 -4.73 1.99 9.58
CA ALA A 11 -6.14 2.33 9.66
C ALA A 11 -6.41 3.75 9.13
N GLU A 12 -5.51 4.71 9.40
CA GLU A 12 -5.61 6.08 8.86
C GLU A 12 -5.41 6.10 7.32
N HIS A 13 -4.55 5.25 6.78
CA HIS A 13 -4.40 5.05 5.34
C HIS A 13 -5.71 4.54 4.70
N GLU A 14 -6.33 3.52 5.28
CA GLU A 14 -7.60 2.96 4.81
C GLU A 14 -8.70 4.04 4.78
N GLU A 15 -8.85 4.80 5.87
CA GLU A 15 -9.82 5.90 5.95
C GLU A 15 -9.57 6.97 4.88
N THR A 16 -8.29 7.29 4.62
CA THR A 16 -7.90 8.25 3.60
C THR A 16 -8.30 7.78 2.20
N PHE A 17 -7.99 6.53 1.83
CA PHE A 17 -8.38 5.96 0.55
C PHE A 17 -9.91 5.83 0.40
N ALA A 18 -10.61 5.45 1.47
CA ALA A 18 -12.07 5.39 1.49
C ALA A 18 -12.68 6.78 1.24
N SER A 19 -12.17 7.81 1.91
CA SER A 19 -12.60 9.20 1.70
C SER A 19 -12.32 9.68 0.28
N MET A 20 -11.15 9.38 -0.28
CA MET A 20 -10.82 9.73 -1.67
C MET A 20 -11.82 9.09 -2.63
N ARG A 21 -12.14 7.80 -2.45
CA ARG A 21 -13.09 7.08 -3.29
C ARG A 21 -14.50 7.69 -3.24
N GLN A 22 -14.93 8.17 -2.09
CA GLN A 22 -16.24 8.84 -1.92
C GLN A 22 -16.29 10.21 -2.60
N GLN A 23 -15.16 10.92 -2.66
CA GLN A 23 -15.06 12.28 -3.22
C GLN A 23 -14.91 12.29 -4.75
N LEU A 24 -14.55 11.16 -5.37
CA LEU A 24 -14.49 11.03 -6.83
C LEU A 24 -15.87 11.25 -7.46
N SER A 25 -15.97 12.30 -8.28
CA SER A 25 -17.12 12.50 -9.17
C SER A 25 -17.17 11.45 -10.28
N ASP A 26 -18.33 11.28 -10.93
CA ASP A 26 -18.46 10.34 -12.06
C ASP A 26 -17.54 10.73 -13.24
N GLU A 27 -17.30 12.03 -13.45
CA GLU A 27 -16.36 12.53 -14.47
C GLU A 27 -14.89 12.23 -14.13
N GLU A 28 -14.53 12.22 -12.84
CA GLU A 28 -13.19 11.82 -12.38
C GLU A 28 -12.97 10.31 -12.38
N ARG A 29 -14.05 9.52 -12.28
CA ARG A 29 -14.02 8.07 -12.48
C ARG A 29 -13.82 7.70 -13.96
N GLU A 30 -14.33 8.53 -14.86
CA GLU A 30 -14.22 8.35 -16.32
C GLU A 30 -12.98 9.02 -16.93
N LEU A 31 -12.23 9.81 -16.15
CA LEU A 31 -11.01 10.50 -16.60
C LEU A 31 -9.95 9.45 -16.99
N ARG A 32 -9.87 9.20 -18.29
CA ARG A 32 -8.92 8.24 -18.87
C ARG A 32 -7.51 8.79 -18.76
N VAL A 33 -6.66 8.12 -18.00
CA VAL A 33 -5.20 8.25 -18.15
C VAL A 33 -4.85 7.92 -19.60
N PHE A 34 -3.95 8.71 -20.20
CA PHE A 34 -3.43 8.39 -21.53
C PHE A 34 -2.53 7.15 -21.42
N ASP A 35 -3.13 5.99 -21.68
CA ASP A 35 -2.50 4.67 -21.65
C ASP A 35 -2.81 3.94 -22.97
N PRO A 36 -2.17 4.34 -24.09
CA PRO A 36 -2.54 3.86 -25.42
C PRO A 36 -2.37 2.34 -25.60
N GLU A 37 -1.40 1.76 -24.89
CA GLU A 37 -1.11 0.32 -24.92
C GLU A 37 -1.79 -0.44 -23.76
N ASN A 38 -2.58 0.25 -22.92
CA ASN A 38 -3.31 -0.30 -21.78
C ASN A 38 -2.42 -1.02 -20.74
N GLU A 39 -1.12 -0.74 -20.72
CA GLU A 39 -0.12 -1.41 -19.88
C GLU A 39 -0.36 -1.12 -18.40
N MET A 40 -0.70 0.13 -18.09
CA MET A 40 -0.91 0.57 -16.71
C MET A 40 -2.22 0.03 -16.16
N ALA A 41 -3.27 -0.04 -17.00
CA ALA A 41 -4.54 -0.66 -16.61
C ALA A 41 -4.39 -2.18 -16.39
N LEU A 42 -3.64 -2.86 -17.26
CA LEU A 42 -3.31 -4.28 -17.09
C LEU A 42 -2.48 -4.52 -15.84
N TYR A 43 -1.52 -3.63 -15.55
CA TYR A 43 -0.71 -3.68 -14.34
C TYR A 43 -1.57 -3.57 -13.08
N LEU A 44 -2.45 -2.56 -12.99
CA LEU A 44 -3.36 -2.41 -11.85
C LEU A 44 -4.32 -3.61 -11.72
N GLN A 45 -4.83 -4.13 -12.83
CA GLN A 45 -5.69 -5.31 -12.82
C GLN A 45 -4.93 -6.56 -12.33
N ALA A 46 -3.69 -6.75 -12.76
CA ALA A 46 -2.87 -7.88 -12.33
C ALA A 46 -2.50 -7.79 -10.83
N MET A 47 -2.30 -6.58 -10.32
CA MET A 47 -2.08 -6.30 -8.89
C MET A 47 -3.37 -6.40 -8.06
N ALA A 48 -4.54 -6.08 -8.62
CA ALA A 48 -5.81 -6.21 -7.92
C ALA A 48 -6.30 -7.67 -7.86
N ASN A 49 -6.00 -8.47 -8.89
CA ASN A 49 -6.46 -9.85 -9.04
C ASN A 49 -5.57 -10.89 -8.33
N GLY A 50 -4.60 -10.49 -7.50
CA GLY A 50 -3.72 -11.48 -6.87
C GLY A 50 -2.64 -12.04 -7.80
N HIS A 51 -2.64 -11.67 -9.10
CA HIS A 51 -1.77 -12.29 -10.11
C HIS A 51 -0.30 -11.86 -9.98
N VAL A 52 -0.07 -10.65 -9.46
CA VAL A 52 1.28 -10.14 -9.13
C VAL A 52 1.38 -9.82 -7.64
N PHE A 53 0.27 -9.39 -7.01
CA PHE A 53 0.16 -8.99 -5.62
C PHE A 53 -1.28 -9.22 -5.14
N ASP A 54 -1.49 -9.49 -3.85
CA ASP A 54 -2.81 -9.53 -3.23
C ASP A 54 -2.85 -8.55 -2.04
N PRO A 55 -3.17 -7.26 -2.27
CA PRO A 55 -3.26 -6.26 -1.21
C PRO A 55 -4.32 -6.57 -0.16
N GLY A 56 -5.32 -7.38 -0.54
CA GLY A 56 -6.43 -7.77 0.32
C GLY A 56 -6.17 -9.07 1.07
N LYS A 57 -5.03 -9.73 0.83
CA LYS A 57 -4.68 -10.95 1.55
C LYS A 57 -4.39 -10.61 3.00
N ASP A 58 -5.18 -11.20 3.89
CA ASP A 58 -4.93 -11.10 5.31
C ASP A 58 -3.55 -11.71 5.60
N LEU A 59 -2.59 -10.85 5.98
CA LEU A 59 -1.24 -11.28 6.33
C LEU A 59 -1.23 -12.30 7.48
N SER A 60 -2.28 -12.31 8.31
CA SER A 60 -2.42 -13.30 9.37
C SER A 60 -2.58 -14.73 8.84
N GLU A 61 -3.06 -14.93 7.61
CA GLU A 61 -3.12 -16.25 6.97
C GLU A 61 -1.74 -16.83 6.67
N GLN A 62 -0.70 -15.99 6.64
CA GLN A 62 0.69 -16.43 6.46
C GLN A 62 1.38 -16.76 7.79
N LEU A 63 0.73 -16.43 8.93
CA LEU A 63 1.26 -16.66 10.26
C LEU A 63 0.80 -18.01 10.80
N THR A 64 1.76 -18.82 11.24
CA THR A 64 1.54 -20.12 11.87
C THR A 64 1.53 -20.03 13.40
N GLY A 65 1.93 -18.88 13.96
CA GLY A 65 2.14 -18.66 15.39
C GLY A 65 3.49 -19.18 15.90
N THR A 66 4.37 -19.64 15.00
CA THR A 66 5.73 -20.12 15.33
C THR A 66 6.84 -19.21 14.84
N GLU A 67 6.47 -18.10 14.19
CA GLU A 67 7.37 -17.10 13.63
C GLU A 67 8.21 -16.44 14.72
N THR A 68 9.48 -16.20 14.41
CA THR A 68 10.30 -15.34 15.26
C THR A 68 9.91 -13.88 15.07
N ALA A 69 10.31 -13.02 16.00
CA ALA A 69 10.16 -11.57 15.82
C ALA A 69 10.89 -11.07 14.56
N GLU A 70 11.99 -11.71 14.16
CA GLU A 70 12.70 -11.38 12.92
C GLU A 70 11.85 -11.72 11.68
N ASP A 71 11.18 -12.86 11.68
CA ASP A 71 10.31 -13.28 10.57
C ASP A 71 9.12 -12.33 10.42
N ILE A 72 8.48 -11.94 11.53
CA ILE A 72 7.37 -10.98 11.54
C ILE A 72 7.81 -9.63 10.96
N LEU A 73 8.99 -9.12 11.36
CA LEU A 73 9.48 -7.85 10.82
C LEU A 73 9.83 -7.94 9.34
N LYS A 74 10.38 -9.07 8.86
CA LYS A 74 10.63 -9.27 7.43
C LYS A 74 9.33 -9.33 6.64
N LEU A 75 8.31 -10.00 7.18
CA LEU A 75 6.99 -10.05 6.57
C LEU A 75 6.40 -8.63 6.45
N ALA A 76 6.42 -7.85 7.54
CA ALA A 76 5.96 -6.46 7.53
C ALA A 76 6.73 -5.60 6.51
N ILE A 77 8.06 -5.70 6.45
CA ILE A 77 8.86 -4.96 5.46
C ILE A 77 8.48 -5.30 4.02
N ASN A 78 8.17 -6.56 3.74
CA ASN A 78 7.74 -6.95 2.40
C ASN A 78 6.34 -6.42 2.10
N ALA A 79 5.43 -6.45 3.08
CA ALA A 79 4.10 -5.83 2.96
C ALA A 79 4.22 -4.35 2.56
N GLU A 80 5.04 -3.56 3.26
CA GLU A 80 5.19 -2.13 2.93
C GLU A 80 5.78 -1.90 1.54
N LYS A 81 6.75 -2.73 1.11
CA LYS A 81 7.32 -2.62 -0.24
C LYS A 81 6.25 -2.88 -1.29
N ASP A 82 5.42 -3.88 -1.06
CA ASP A 82 4.37 -4.25 -2.00
C ASP A 82 3.27 -3.16 -2.04
N SER A 83 2.90 -2.61 -0.89
CA SER A 83 2.02 -1.43 -0.77
C SER A 83 2.57 -0.22 -1.54
N ILE A 84 3.85 0.11 -1.38
CA ILE A 84 4.50 1.21 -2.13
C ILE A 84 4.40 0.99 -3.64
N VAL A 85 4.70 -0.23 -4.11
CA VAL A 85 4.64 -0.57 -5.54
C VAL A 85 3.21 -0.41 -6.06
N PHE A 86 2.21 -0.89 -5.31
CA PHE A 86 0.80 -0.72 -5.65
C PHE A 86 0.39 0.76 -5.70
N TYR A 87 0.72 1.54 -4.67
CA TYR A 87 0.35 2.96 -4.60
C TYR A 87 1.06 3.80 -5.65
N LEU A 88 2.30 3.47 -6.03
CA LEU A 88 2.99 4.13 -7.15
C LEU A 88 2.23 3.93 -8.46
N GLY A 89 1.75 2.70 -8.74
CA GLY A 89 0.91 2.45 -9.90
C GLY A 89 -0.43 3.18 -9.84
N LEU A 90 -1.10 3.13 -8.67
CA LEU A 90 -2.38 3.81 -8.46
C LEU A 90 -2.27 5.31 -8.66
N LYS A 91 -1.18 5.92 -8.18
CA LYS A 91 -0.95 7.37 -8.20
C LYS A 91 -1.11 7.98 -9.59
N ASP A 92 -0.69 7.27 -10.64
CA ASP A 92 -0.78 7.79 -12.01
C ASP A 92 -2.20 7.77 -12.57
N PHE A 93 -3.11 7.06 -11.91
CA PHE A 93 -4.55 7.06 -12.19
C PHE A 93 -5.36 8.02 -11.33
N VAL A 94 -4.76 8.62 -10.30
CA VAL A 94 -5.46 9.60 -9.46
C VAL A 94 -5.27 11.00 -10.07
N PRO A 95 -6.35 11.65 -10.54
CA PRO A 95 -6.28 13.04 -10.97
C PRO A 95 -5.70 13.94 -9.88
N ALA A 96 -4.94 14.97 -10.25
CA ALA A 96 -4.33 15.88 -9.27
C ALA A 96 -5.34 16.48 -8.28
N LYS A 97 -6.55 16.80 -8.76
CA LYS A 97 -7.65 17.35 -7.94
C LYS A 97 -8.34 16.32 -7.05
N ALA A 98 -8.17 15.03 -7.34
CA ALA A 98 -8.81 13.92 -6.64
C ALA A 98 -7.96 13.33 -5.51
N GLY A 99 -6.82 13.96 -5.17
CA GLY A 99 -5.99 13.54 -4.03
C GLY A 99 -4.69 12.84 -4.40
N LYS A 100 -4.09 13.14 -5.57
CA LYS A 100 -2.78 12.59 -5.95
C LYS A 100 -1.69 12.89 -4.90
N ASP A 101 -1.76 14.06 -4.29
CA ASP A 101 -0.90 14.50 -3.19
C ASP A 101 -1.06 13.64 -1.93
N LYS A 102 -2.27 13.20 -1.62
CA LYS A 102 -2.54 12.27 -0.51
C LYS A 102 -1.88 10.91 -0.75
N VAL A 103 -1.98 10.37 -1.97
CA VAL A 103 -1.29 9.11 -2.33
C VAL A 103 0.23 9.27 -2.20
N GLU A 104 0.79 10.41 -2.62
CA GLU A 104 2.22 10.69 -2.45
C GLU A 104 2.66 10.82 -0.99
N ALA A 105 1.79 11.34 -0.13
CA ALA A 105 2.04 11.40 1.30
C ALA A 105 2.09 10.00 1.92
N ILE A 106 1.09 9.15 1.62
CA ILE A 106 1.04 7.75 2.08
C ILE A 106 2.28 6.98 1.62
N ILE A 107 2.65 7.06 0.34
CA ILE A 107 3.87 6.40 -0.17
C ILE A 107 5.12 6.78 0.65
N LYS A 108 5.26 8.05 1.04
CA LYS A 108 6.40 8.51 1.85
C LYS A 108 6.33 7.97 3.28
N GLU A 109 5.13 7.85 3.84
CA GLU A 109 4.90 7.26 5.15
C GLU A 109 5.29 5.78 5.17
N GLU A 110 4.90 5.01 4.15
CA GLU A 110 5.29 3.60 4.00
C GLU A 110 6.81 3.41 3.88
N MET A 111 7.48 4.30 3.14
CA MET A 111 8.95 4.31 3.09
C MET A 111 9.55 4.57 4.49
N GLY A 112 8.89 5.37 5.31
CA GLY A 112 9.19 5.59 6.72
C GLY A 112 8.99 4.34 7.57
N HIS A 113 7.88 3.61 7.38
CA HIS A 113 7.60 2.34 8.05
C HIS A 113 8.74 1.33 7.81
N ILE A 114 9.16 1.16 6.55
CA ILE A 114 10.30 0.32 6.17
C ILE A 114 11.57 0.75 6.92
N ALA A 115 11.83 2.05 7.04
CA ALA A 115 13.01 2.55 7.76
C ALA A 115 12.94 2.23 9.26
N VAL A 116 11.78 2.36 9.89
CA VAL A 116 11.54 2.01 11.30
C VAL A 116 11.74 0.51 11.53
N LEU A 117 11.11 -0.33 10.70
CA LEU A 117 11.21 -1.78 10.77
C LEU A 117 12.66 -2.26 10.61
N ASN A 118 13.39 -1.72 9.62
CA ASN A 118 14.81 -2.06 9.40
C ASN A 118 15.72 -1.62 10.55
N ARG A 119 15.41 -0.52 11.25
CA ARG A 119 16.16 -0.11 12.45
C ARG A 119 15.94 -1.07 13.63
N ARG A 120 14.78 -1.74 13.70
CA ARG A 120 14.50 -2.72 14.75
C ARG A 120 15.21 -4.05 14.51
N LEU A 121 15.32 -4.51 13.27
CA LEU A 121 15.91 -5.83 12.94
C LEU A 121 17.25 -6.13 13.63
N PRO A 122 18.27 -5.25 13.61
CA PRO A 122 19.55 -5.50 14.29
C PRO A 122 19.46 -5.62 15.81
N THR A 123 18.42 -5.05 16.43
CA THR A 123 18.23 -5.06 17.89
C THR A 123 17.57 -6.34 18.42
N LEU A 124 17.22 -7.27 17.53
CA LEU A 124 16.68 -8.58 17.86
C LEU A 124 17.76 -9.68 17.93
N LYS A 125 18.99 -9.36 17.52
CA LYS A 125 20.17 -10.24 17.64
C LYS A 125 20.85 -10.05 18.99
#